data_AF-A0A3D1F8T0-F1
#
_entry.id   AF-A0A3D1F8T0-F1
#
_cell.length_a   1.000
_cell.length_b   1.000
_cell.length_c   1.000
_cell.angle_alpha   90.00
_cell.angle_beta   90.00
_cell.angle_gamma   90.00
#
_symmetry.space_group_name_H-M   'P 1'
#
loop_
_entity.id
_entity.type
_entity.pdbx_description
1 polymer ?
#
loop_
_entity_poly.entity_id
_entity_poly.type
_entity_poly.pdbx_seq_one_letter_code
_entity_poly.pdbx_strand_id
1 'polypeptide(L)'
;MSISSNYQDKKKRAQLRESLPKPYGELFSGTLPLFDLEGLARVVKAIKDSGLRAYKSIKRVYTHGQAFSDDGARRVCFALLADEGKEIIAIQHGIGHAYFAHSGLFPERVIADEHIYWGNGYLRGVDSAETLKARVLPSIYLSRLKQWSSHPAHSGKRKKWDVLFVVLEENRYIKWLYSPLFPDLARDYFKRQNKLFDYFLQGRNAAVKVYPVTYGWGQFSWIKSHYPRARILTTGKFVKCALNARIVITDYLGTSFIEMLAMGIPFLASWNRRWFCGIKYFEEAVDRLIEAGIFYEDPGVLIKSYTEDIAPDILSWWNDKRRQDVIRAIADEFAMISPQAQQQWQSEFLRQPKIGIS
;
A
#
# COMPACT_ATOMS: atom_id res chain seq x y z
N MET A 1 4.59 -33.90 26.85
CA MET A 1 5.62 -33.61 25.83
C MET A 1 5.18 -34.27 24.54
N SER A 2 4.67 -33.48 23.59
CA SER A 2 4.39 -33.96 22.23
C SER A 2 4.72 -32.82 21.28
N ILE A 3 5.89 -32.92 20.67
CA ILE A 3 6.29 -32.11 19.51
C ILE A 3 5.59 -32.77 18.31
N SER A 4 4.29 -32.51 18.07
CA SER A 4 3.58 -33.19 16.98
C SER A 4 2.86 -32.29 15.97
N SER A 5 2.65 -31.00 16.23
CA SER A 5 2.12 -30.08 15.21
C SER A 5 3.21 -29.46 14.32
N ASN A 6 4.36 -29.09 14.89
CA ASN A 6 5.45 -28.43 14.14
C ASN A 6 6.21 -29.36 13.16
N TYR A 7 6.17 -30.67 13.33
CA TYR A 7 6.87 -31.60 12.44
C TYR A 7 6.12 -31.84 11.12
N GLN A 8 4.79 -31.85 11.17
CA GLN A 8 3.98 -31.90 9.95
C GLN A 8 4.14 -30.62 9.13
N ASP A 9 4.29 -29.47 9.78
CA ASP A 9 4.48 -28.18 9.11
C ASP A 9 5.86 -28.07 8.43
N LYS A 10 6.93 -28.66 9.01
CA LYS A 10 8.25 -28.78 8.34
C LYS A 10 8.19 -29.62 7.07
N LYS A 11 7.50 -30.76 7.11
CA LYS A 11 7.35 -31.64 5.93
C LYS A 11 6.56 -30.94 4.82
N LYS A 12 5.51 -30.21 5.21
CA LYS A 12 4.68 -29.40 4.30
C LYS A 12 5.49 -28.29 3.63
N ARG A 13 6.34 -27.57 4.39
CA ARG A 13 7.25 -26.53 3.86
C ARG A 13 8.32 -27.09 2.92
N ALA A 14 8.88 -28.27 3.21
CA ALA A 14 9.83 -28.94 2.33
C ALA A 14 9.17 -29.37 1.00
N GLN A 15 7.97 -29.96 1.07
CA GLN A 15 7.18 -30.31 -0.11
C GLN A 15 6.78 -29.08 -0.94
N LEU A 16 6.43 -27.97 -0.29
CA LEU A 16 6.16 -26.69 -0.96
C LEU A 16 7.36 -26.18 -1.73
N ARG A 17 8.58 -26.31 -1.17
CA ARG A 17 9.82 -25.93 -1.86
C ARG A 17 10.09 -26.79 -3.11
N GLU A 18 9.80 -28.08 -3.05
CA GLU A 18 9.91 -29.00 -4.18
C GLU A 18 8.83 -28.76 -5.25
N SER A 19 7.67 -28.21 -4.85
CA SER A 19 6.58 -27.86 -5.77
C SER A 19 6.75 -26.51 -6.48
N LEU A 20 7.73 -25.69 -6.09
CA LEU A 20 8.00 -24.43 -6.77
C LEU A 20 8.51 -24.71 -8.19
N PRO A 21 8.04 -23.98 -9.22
CA PRO A 21 8.55 -24.16 -10.58
C PRO A 21 10.07 -23.98 -10.59
N LYS A 22 10.77 -24.86 -11.32
CA LYS A 22 12.25 -24.99 -11.33
C LYS A 22 13.02 -23.66 -11.37
N PRO A 23 12.64 -22.66 -12.19
CA PRO A 23 13.33 -21.36 -12.23
C PRO A 23 13.30 -20.61 -10.89
N TYR A 24 12.21 -20.73 -10.12
CA TYR A 24 12.10 -20.11 -8.80
C TYR A 24 12.92 -20.88 -7.77
N GLY A 25 12.95 -22.21 -7.80
CA GLY A 25 13.77 -23.02 -6.88
C GLY A 25 15.27 -22.74 -7.02
N GLU A 26 15.76 -22.60 -8.26
CA GLU A 26 17.15 -22.26 -8.57
C GLU A 26 17.45 -20.80 -8.19
N LEU A 27 16.56 -19.86 -8.50
CA LEU A 27 16.70 -18.46 -8.08
C LEU A 27 16.73 -18.36 -6.55
N PHE A 28 15.79 -18.99 -5.83
CA PHE A 28 15.74 -18.97 -4.36
C PHE A 28 17.00 -19.58 -3.74
N SER A 29 17.54 -20.68 -4.28
CA SER A 29 18.75 -21.31 -3.73
C SER A 29 20.03 -20.55 -4.08
N GLY A 30 20.11 -19.94 -5.26
CA GLY A 30 21.27 -19.14 -5.70
C GLY A 30 21.29 -17.70 -5.20
N THR A 31 20.13 -17.16 -4.81
CA THR A 31 19.99 -15.79 -4.28
C THR A 31 19.67 -15.74 -2.80
N LEU A 32 19.54 -16.89 -2.12
CA LEU A 32 19.33 -16.92 -0.69
C LEU A 32 20.52 -16.23 -0.04
N PRO A 33 20.31 -15.06 0.57
CA PRO A 33 21.41 -14.31 1.13
C PRO A 33 21.94 -15.08 2.33
N LEU A 34 23.01 -15.86 2.16
CA LEU A 34 23.71 -16.49 3.29
C LEU A 34 24.16 -15.43 4.30
N PHE A 35 24.38 -14.19 3.84
CA PHE A 35 24.66 -13.03 4.68
C PHE A 35 23.56 -12.75 5.72
N ASP A 36 22.30 -13.11 5.48
CA ASP A 36 21.21 -12.95 6.46
C ASP A 36 21.25 -14.04 7.55
N LEU A 37 22.01 -15.13 7.34
CA LEU A 37 22.23 -16.17 8.34
C LEU A 37 23.46 -15.88 9.21
N GLU A 38 24.36 -15.03 8.73
CA GLU A 38 25.52 -14.58 9.49
C GLU A 38 25.07 -13.78 10.72
N GLY A 39 25.47 -14.23 11.91
CA GLY A 39 25.02 -13.61 13.15
C GLY A 39 23.61 -13.98 13.59
N LEU A 40 22.86 -14.81 12.86
CA LEU A 40 21.52 -15.28 13.27
C LEU A 40 21.57 -15.93 14.65
N ALA A 41 22.55 -16.80 14.92
CA ALA A 41 22.72 -17.42 16.23
C ALA A 41 22.93 -16.39 17.35
N ARG A 42 23.70 -15.31 17.07
CA ARG A 42 23.93 -14.21 18.00
C ARG A 42 22.66 -13.41 18.24
N VAL A 43 21.89 -13.11 17.20
CA VAL A 43 20.61 -12.40 17.29
C VAL A 43 19.58 -13.22 18.07
N VAL A 44 19.46 -14.52 17.77
CA VAL A 44 18.60 -15.46 18.52
C VAL A 44 19.00 -15.50 20.00
N LYS A 45 20.29 -15.60 20.30
CA LYS A 45 20.78 -15.58 21.69
C LYS A 45 20.42 -14.26 22.37
N ALA A 46 20.73 -13.12 21.73
CA ALA A 46 20.44 -11.79 22.29
C ALA A 46 18.94 -11.59 22.57
N ILE A 47 18.05 -12.07 21.69
CA ILE A 47 16.60 -11.97 21.89
C ILE A 47 16.10 -12.92 23.00
N LYS A 48 16.70 -14.11 23.13
CA LYS A 48 16.40 -15.00 24.27
C LYS A 48 16.84 -14.38 25.59
N ASP A 49 18.00 -13.74 25.60
CA ASP A 49 18.59 -13.10 26.78
C ASP A 49 17.91 -11.76 27.13
N SER A 50 17.20 -11.12 26.19
CA SER A 50 16.52 -9.82 26.43
C SER A 50 15.32 -9.90 27.37
N GLY A 51 14.92 -11.11 27.77
CA GLY A 51 13.74 -11.30 28.61
C GLY A 51 12.43 -11.23 27.84
N LEU A 52 12.43 -11.32 26.50
CA LEU A 52 11.21 -11.46 25.69
C LEU A 52 10.30 -12.60 26.21
N ARG A 53 10.93 -13.65 26.74
CA ARG A 53 10.25 -14.82 27.34
C ARG A 53 9.61 -14.55 28.71
N ALA A 54 9.93 -13.43 29.35
CA ALA A 54 9.33 -13.03 30.62
C ALA A 54 7.84 -12.65 30.45
N TYR A 55 7.42 -12.29 29.24
CA TYR A 55 6.05 -11.91 28.92
C TYR A 55 5.12 -13.12 28.71
N LYS A 56 5.05 -14.02 29.71
CA LYS A 56 4.25 -15.26 29.66
C LYS A 56 2.76 -15.00 29.40
N SER A 57 2.26 -13.83 29.80
CA SER A 57 0.86 -13.40 29.64
C SER A 57 0.48 -13.05 28.20
N ILE A 58 1.46 -12.78 27.31
CA ILE A 58 1.17 -12.52 25.91
C ILE A 58 0.61 -13.79 25.29
N LYS A 59 -0.56 -13.69 24.66
CA LYS A 59 -1.18 -14.78 23.90
C LYS A 59 -1.16 -14.54 22.39
N ARG A 60 -1.08 -13.27 21.99
CA ARG A 60 -1.19 -12.82 20.60
C ARG A 60 -0.25 -11.64 20.34
N VAL A 61 0.32 -11.60 19.15
CA VAL A 61 1.20 -10.53 18.69
C VAL A 61 0.60 -9.93 17.42
N TYR A 62 0.34 -8.62 17.43
CA TYR A 62 -0.09 -7.89 16.24
C TYR A 62 1.12 -7.24 15.58
N THR A 63 1.23 -7.37 14.27
CA THR A 63 2.32 -6.79 13.48
C THR A 63 1.82 -6.29 12.13
N HIS A 64 2.57 -5.41 11.46
CA HIS A 64 2.25 -5.01 10.09
C HIS A 64 2.82 -6.03 9.09
N GLY A 65 2.18 -6.19 7.92
CA GLY A 65 2.55 -7.21 6.92
C GLY A 65 4.01 -7.11 6.44
N GLN A 66 4.55 -5.90 6.34
CA GLN A 66 5.96 -5.70 5.96
C GLN A 66 6.97 -6.07 7.07
N ALA A 67 6.54 -6.33 8.30
CA ALA A 67 7.47 -6.63 9.39
C ALA A 67 8.26 -7.93 9.17
N PHE A 68 7.75 -8.82 8.31
CA PHE A 68 8.45 -10.04 7.89
C PHE A 68 9.52 -9.79 6.82
N SER A 69 9.54 -8.59 6.25
CA SER A 69 10.57 -8.12 5.31
C SER A 69 11.56 -7.13 5.96
N ASP A 70 11.34 -6.72 7.21
CA ASP A 70 12.26 -5.87 7.98
C ASP A 70 13.52 -6.63 8.45
N ASP A 71 14.48 -5.94 9.07
CA ASP A 71 15.73 -6.53 9.57
C ASP A 71 15.55 -7.74 10.52
N GLY A 72 16.61 -8.55 10.62
CA GLY A 72 16.56 -9.90 11.19
C GLY A 72 16.12 -10.01 12.66
N ALA A 73 16.28 -8.96 13.48
CA ALA A 73 15.92 -9.04 14.89
C ALA A 73 14.40 -9.18 15.09
N ARG A 74 13.59 -8.40 14.34
CA ARG A 74 12.13 -8.48 14.42
C ARG A 74 11.61 -9.83 13.95
N ARG A 75 12.15 -10.34 12.84
CA ARG A 75 11.78 -11.66 12.30
C ARG A 75 12.06 -12.78 13.31
N VAL A 76 13.22 -12.73 13.97
CA VAL A 76 13.59 -13.70 15.01
C VAL A 76 12.67 -13.60 16.22
N CYS A 77 12.29 -12.40 16.66
CA CYS A 77 11.31 -12.23 17.73
C CYS A 77 9.97 -12.91 17.39
N PHE A 78 9.43 -12.68 16.18
CA PHE A 78 8.18 -13.31 15.77
C PHE A 78 8.30 -14.83 15.67
N ALA A 79 9.42 -15.34 15.13
CA ALA A 79 9.66 -16.78 15.05
C ALA A 79 9.73 -17.44 16.44
N LEU A 80 10.44 -16.82 17.41
CA LEU A 80 10.55 -17.34 18.77
C LEU A 80 9.21 -17.30 19.53
N LEU A 81 8.40 -16.26 19.33
CA LEU A 81 7.06 -16.18 19.92
C LEU A 81 6.11 -17.19 19.28
N ALA A 82 6.19 -17.39 17.96
CA ALA A 82 5.43 -18.44 17.29
C ALA A 82 5.81 -19.84 17.79
N ASP A 83 7.10 -20.13 17.99
CA ASP A 83 7.59 -21.40 18.57
C ASP A 83 7.08 -21.65 19.99
N GLU A 84 6.77 -20.59 20.75
CA GLU A 84 6.15 -20.67 22.08
C GLU A 84 4.61 -20.76 22.03
N GLY A 85 4.04 -20.92 20.84
CA GLY A 85 2.61 -21.06 20.61
C GLY A 85 1.83 -19.74 20.72
N LYS A 86 2.49 -18.59 20.55
CA LYS A 86 1.80 -17.29 20.49
C LYS A 86 1.17 -17.09 19.11
N GLU A 87 -0.07 -16.61 19.08
CA GLU A 87 -0.80 -16.32 17.83
C GLU A 87 -0.21 -15.07 17.16
N ILE A 88 0.26 -15.18 15.93
CA ILE A 88 0.82 -14.06 15.15
C ILE A 88 -0.26 -13.52 14.21
N ILE A 89 -0.68 -12.27 14.42
CA ILE A 89 -1.64 -11.59 13.55
C ILE A 89 -0.95 -10.48 12.75
N ALA A 90 -0.93 -10.65 11.43
CA ALA A 90 -0.48 -9.63 10.49
C ALA A 90 -1.60 -8.65 10.15
N ILE A 91 -1.26 -7.39 9.98
CA ILE A 91 -2.16 -6.31 9.57
C ILE A 91 -1.63 -5.77 8.25
N GLN A 92 -2.52 -5.63 7.27
CA GLN A 92 -2.21 -5.00 5.98
C GLN A 92 -1.37 -3.72 6.15
N HIS A 93 -0.36 -3.59 5.29
CA HIS A 93 0.46 -2.38 5.20
C HIS A 93 0.33 -1.76 3.80
N GLY A 94 -0.25 -0.56 3.74
CA GLY A 94 -0.50 0.14 2.47
C GLY A 94 -1.47 -0.63 1.57
N ILE A 95 -1.43 -0.37 0.27
CA ILE A 95 -2.38 -0.93 -0.71
C ILE A 95 -1.83 -2.15 -1.48
N GLY A 96 -0.60 -2.61 -1.18
CA GLY A 96 0.11 -3.62 -1.99
C GLY A 96 -0.70 -4.88 -2.33
N HIS A 97 -1.49 -5.38 -1.38
CA HIS A 97 -2.30 -6.59 -1.59
C HIS A 97 -3.39 -6.48 -2.67
N ALA A 98 -3.80 -5.27 -3.07
CA ALA A 98 -4.78 -5.08 -4.13
C ALA A 98 -4.14 -4.98 -5.51
N TYR A 99 -2.96 -4.37 -5.62
CA TYR A 99 -2.44 -3.98 -6.94
C TYR A 99 -1.17 -4.70 -7.39
N PHE A 100 -0.74 -5.72 -6.66
CA PHE A 100 0.24 -6.68 -7.17
C PHE A 100 -0.50 -7.94 -7.60
N ALA A 101 -0.65 -8.13 -8.91
CA ALA A 101 -1.26 -9.32 -9.52
C ALA A 101 -0.70 -10.65 -8.97
N HIS A 102 0.52 -10.64 -8.42
CA HIS A 102 1.15 -11.77 -7.74
C HIS A 102 1.17 -11.57 -6.21
N SER A 103 0.01 -11.79 -5.57
CA SER A 103 -0.13 -11.65 -4.11
C SER A 103 0.72 -12.65 -3.30
N GLY A 104 1.27 -13.70 -3.94
CA GLY A 104 2.22 -14.65 -3.34
C GLY A 104 3.57 -14.05 -2.97
N LEU A 105 3.81 -12.78 -3.29
CA LEU A 105 5.01 -12.03 -2.90
C LEU A 105 4.94 -11.45 -1.48
N PHE A 106 3.79 -11.58 -0.81
CA PHE A 106 3.58 -11.15 0.58
C PHE A 106 3.62 -12.36 1.52
N PRO A 107 4.78 -12.66 2.13
CA PRO A 107 4.96 -13.87 2.92
C PRO A 107 4.07 -13.87 4.18
N GLU A 108 3.61 -12.70 4.66
CA GLU A 108 2.71 -12.56 5.80
C GLU A 108 1.42 -13.39 5.67
N ARG A 109 0.92 -13.60 4.45
CA ARG A 109 -0.25 -14.44 4.19
C ARG A 109 -0.03 -15.92 4.52
N VAL A 110 1.23 -16.35 4.49
CA VAL A 110 1.63 -17.76 4.69
C VAL A 110 2.11 -18.00 6.12
N ILE A 111 2.84 -17.03 6.68
CA ILE A 111 3.50 -17.18 8.00
C ILE A 111 2.66 -16.72 9.18
N ALA A 112 1.68 -15.83 9.00
CA ALA A 112 0.83 -15.39 10.09
C ALA A 112 -0.26 -16.43 10.40
N ASP A 113 -0.66 -16.52 11.66
CA ASP A 113 -1.86 -17.26 12.07
C ASP A 113 -3.13 -16.56 11.60
N GLU A 114 -3.07 -15.26 11.36
CA GLU A 114 -4.16 -14.54 10.75
C GLU A 114 -3.69 -13.25 10.05
N HIS A 115 -4.40 -12.82 9.02
CA HIS A 115 -4.15 -11.54 8.36
C HIS A 115 -5.39 -10.66 8.32
N ILE A 116 -5.28 -9.47 8.91
CA ILE A 116 -6.29 -8.42 8.89
C ILE A 116 -6.10 -7.51 7.65
N TYR A 117 -7.14 -7.39 6.83
CA TYR A 117 -7.22 -6.49 5.68
C TYR A 117 -8.12 -5.29 5.96
N TRP A 118 -7.83 -4.17 5.29
CA TRP A 118 -8.59 -2.92 5.35
C TRP A 118 -9.69 -2.88 4.28
N GLY A 119 -10.47 -3.95 4.20
CA GLY A 119 -11.63 -4.05 3.32
C GLY A 119 -11.80 -5.42 2.68
N ASN A 120 -13.02 -5.69 2.21
CA ASN A 120 -13.37 -6.98 1.62
C ASN A 120 -12.88 -7.14 0.18
N GLY A 121 -12.52 -6.05 -0.51
CA GLY A 121 -12.01 -6.09 -1.88
C GLY A 121 -10.74 -6.94 -2.01
N TYR A 122 -9.91 -7.00 -0.96
CA TYR A 122 -8.70 -7.81 -0.91
C TYR A 122 -8.95 -9.33 -0.79
N LEU A 123 -10.16 -9.72 -0.41
CA LEU A 123 -10.54 -11.12 -0.20
C LEU A 123 -11.30 -11.72 -1.39
N ARG A 124 -11.75 -10.88 -2.32
CA ARG A 124 -12.45 -11.35 -3.51
C ARG A 124 -11.44 -12.05 -4.43
N GLY A 125 -11.76 -13.28 -4.86
CA GLY A 125 -10.93 -14.05 -5.78
C GLY A 125 -9.78 -14.84 -5.19
N VAL A 126 -9.72 -14.94 -3.86
CA VAL A 126 -8.88 -15.96 -3.23
C VAL A 126 -9.77 -17.16 -2.98
N ASP A 127 -9.35 -18.34 -3.48
CA ASP A 127 -10.07 -19.59 -3.27
C ASP A 127 -10.24 -19.85 -1.76
N SER A 128 -11.45 -19.52 -1.31
CA SER A 128 -11.99 -19.47 0.06
C SER A 128 -11.23 -18.62 1.10
N ALA A 129 -11.99 -17.73 1.76
CA ALA A 129 -11.54 -17.02 2.97
C ALA A 129 -11.14 -17.97 4.13
N GLU A 130 -11.51 -19.25 4.04
CA GLU A 130 -11.16 -20.33 4.97
C GLU A 130 -9.69 -20.77 4.85
N THR A 131 -9.05 -20.66 3.68
CA THR A 131 -7.62 -21.01 3.53
C THR A 131 -6.68 -19.90 3.99
N LEU A 132 -7.10 -18.63 3.95
CA LEU A 132 -6.23 -17.48 4.23
C LEU A 132 -6.09 -17.10 5.70
N LYS A 133 -6.94 -17.66 6.58
CA LYS A 133 -7.09 -17.15 7.96
C LYS A 133 -7.18 -15.61 7.92
N ALA A 134 -8.13 -15.07 7.15
CA ALA A 134 -8.23 -13.62 6.94
C ALA A 134 -9.38 -13.00 7.75
N ARG A 135 -9.17 -11.78 8.24
CA ARG A 135 -10.21 -10.93 8.81
C ARG A 135 -10.22 -9.56 8.15
N VAL A 136 -11.34 -8.88 8.28
CA VAL A 136 -11.50 -7.51 7.80
C VAL A 136 -11.81 -6.60 8.97
N LEU A 137 -10.97 -5.58 9.15
CA LEU A 137 -11.16 -4.52 10.13
C LEU A 137 -10.82 -3.18 9.50
N PRO A 138 -11.50 -2.10 9.90
CA PRO A 138 -11.24 -0.80 9.33
C PRO A 138 -9.84 -0.31 9.71
N SER A 139 -9.19 0.41 8.80
CA SER A 139 -7.92 1.07 9.14
C SER A 139 -8.16 2.22 10.11
N ILE A 140 -7.55 2.18 11.29
CA ILE A 140 -7.59 3.31 12.25
C ILE A 140 -7.03 4.58 11.58
N TYR A 141 -5.95 4.43 10.82
CA TYR A 141 -5.31 5.54 10.14
C TYR A 141 -6.23 6.18 9.10
N LEU A 142 -6.76 5.39 8.15
CA LEU A 142 -7.62 5.91 7.09
C LEU A 142 -8.94 6.46 7.65
N SER A 143 -9.49 5.83 8.70
CA SER A 143 -10.68 6.32 9.39
C SER A 143 -10.45 7.70 10.02
N ARG A 144 -9.28 7.91 10.65
CA ARG A 144 -8.89 9.24 11.17
C ARG A 144 -8.66 10.24 10.05
N LEU A 145 -8.14 9.82 8.89
CA LEU A 145 -7.98 10.72 7.75
C LEU A 145 -9.33 11.24 7.24
N LYS A 146 -10.36 10.38 7.17
CA LYS A 146 -11.72 10.82 6.81
C LYS A 146 -12.25 11.89 7.76
N GLN A 147 -12.11 11.66 9.07
CA GLN A 147 -12.55 12.64 10.07
C GLN A 147 -11.77 13.95 9.93
N TRP A 148 -10.47 13.85 9.70
CA TRP A 148 -9.60 15.00 9.56
C TRP A 148 -9.89 15.81 8.29
N SER A 149 -10.11 15.16 7.13
CA SER A 149 -10.41 15.86 5.88
C SER A 149 -11.76 16.55 5.89
N SER A 150 -12.73 16.02 6.64
CA SER A 150 -14.06 16.63 6.82
C SER A 150 -14.12 17.75 7.86
N HIS A 151 -13.02 18.02 8.58
CA HIS A 151 -13.03 19.03 9.64
C HIS A 151 -13.24 20.44 9.06
N PRO A 152 -14.08 21.30 9.68
CA PRO A 152 -14.29 22.70 9.26
C PRO A 152 -13.03 23.55 9.10
N ALA A 153 -11.92 23.16 9.72
CA ALA A 153 -10.65 23.85 9.61
C ALA A 153 -10.00 23.67 8.22
N HIS A 154 -10.52 22.76 7.38
CA HIS A 154 -10.03 22.52 6.02
C HIS A 154 -11.09 22.78 4.94
N SER A 155 -12.38 22.81 5.32
CA SER A 155 -13.46 23.24 4.45
C SER A 155 -13.48 24.77 4.33
N GLY A 156 -13.83 25.29 3.14
CA GLY A 156 -13.93 26.74 2.90
C GLY A 156 -12.61 27.53 2.85
N LYS A 157 -11.47 26.95 3.22
CA LYS A 157 -10.17 27.63 3.08
C LYS A 157 -9.74 27.73 1.62
N ARG A 158 -9.19 28.89 1.24
CA ARG A 158 -8.51 29.08 -0.03
C ARG A 158 -7.39 28.05 -0.18
N LYS A 159 -7.45 27.25 -1.23
CA LYS A 159 -6.42 26.26 -1.56
C LYS A 159 -5.14 26.97 -1.98
N LYS A 160 -3.99 26.38 -1.63
CA LYS A 160 -2.67 26.96 -1.93
C LYS A 160 -2.27 26.76 -3.39
N TRP A 161 -2.73 25.68 -4.00
CA TRP A 161 -2.51 25.34 -5.40
C TRP A 161 -3.79 24.79 -6.02
N ASP A 162 -3.96 25.03 -7.30
CA ASP A 162 -5.07 24.47 -8.07
C ASP A 162 -4.85 22.96 -8.25
N VAL A 163 -3.62 22.56 -8.59
CA VAL A 163 -3.26 21.16 -8.85
C VAL A 163 -2.06 20.74 -8.01
N LEU A 164 -2.16 19.58 -7.36
CA LEU A 164 -1.03 18.88 -6.75
C LEU A 164 -0.68 17.63 -7.55
N PHE A 165 0.52 17.57 -8.10
CA PHE A 165 1.08 16.30 -8.58
C PHE A 165 1.70 15.56 -7.42
N VAL A 166 1.40 14.27 -7.32
CA VAL A 166 2.12 13.36 -6.44
C VAL A 166 2.78 12.34 -7.35
N VAL A 167 4.10 12.26 -7.27
CA VAL A 167 4.90 11.44 -8.18
C VAL A 167 5.67 10.39 -7.43
N LEU A 168 5.97 9.30 -8.13
CA LEU A 168 6.80 8.22 -7.64
C LEU A 168 8.28 8.52 -7.91
N GLU A 169 9.12 8.16 -6.95
CA GLU A 169 10.52 7.82 -7.21
C GLU A 169 10.73 6.42 -6.59
N GLU A 170 11.30 5.50 -7.38
CA GLU A 170 11.54 4.11 -6.95
C GLU A 170 12.97 3.70 -7.31
N ASN A 171 13.44 2.60 -6.73
CA ASN A 171 14.79 2.08 -6.93
C ASN A 171 15.13 1.91 -8.43
N ARG A 172 16.32 2.40 -8.84
CA ARG A 172 16.88 2.17 -10.20
C ARG A 172 17.15 0.69 -10.48
N TYR A 173 17.43 -0.05 -9.41
CA TYR A 173 17.68 -1.48 -9.44
C TYR A 173 16.46 -2.22 -8.87
N ILE A 174 16.29 -3.46 -9.30
CA ILE A 174 15.21 -4.32 -8.83
C ILE A 174 15.39 -4.51 -7.31
N LYS A 175 14.52 -3.88 -6.53
CA LYS A 175 14.45 -4.05 -5.08
C LYS A 175 13.45 -5.15 -4.72
N TRP A 176 12.34 -5.20 -5.45
CA TRP A 176 11.28 -6.17 -5.26
C TRP A 176 10.98 -6.86 -6.59
N LEU A 177 10.63 -8.15 -6.56
CA LEU A 177 10.19 -8.87 -7.76
C LEU A 177 8.93 -8.23 -8.39
N TYR A 178 8.20 -7.42 -7.63
CA TYR A 178 7.03 -6.65 -8.08
C TYR A 178 7.33 -5.17 -8.38
N SER A 179 8.60 -4.75 -8.38
CA SER A 179 8.96 -3.34 -8.61
C SER A 179 8.38 -2.85 -9.95
N PRO A 180 7.57 -1.77 -9.95
CA PRO A 180 6.85 -1.34 -11.16
C PRO A 180 7.76 -0.62 -12.17
N LEU A 181 8.91 -0.12 -11.72
CA LEU A 181 9.86 0.68 -12.49
C LEU A 181 11.16 -0.10 -12.75
N PHE A 182 11.12 -1.00 -13.72
CA PHE A 182 12.33 -1.53 -14.34
C PHE A 182 12.97 -0.45 -15.24
N PRO A 183 14.30 -0.44 -15.44
CA PRO A 183 14.95 0.57 -16.28
C PRO A 183 14.31 0.78 -17.66
N ASP A 184 13.90 -0.31 -18.32
CA ASP A 184 13.24 -0.27 -19.63
C ASP A 184 11.85 0.37 -19.58
N LEU A 185 11.15 0.28 -18.44
CA LEU A 185 9.82 0.86 -18.21
C LEU A 185 9.89 2.30 -17.69
N ALA A 186 10.97 2.65 -16.99
CA ALA A 186 11.15 3.97 -16.40
C ALA A 186 11.17 5.09 -17.44
N ARG A 187 11.78 4.83 -18.61
CA ARG A 187 11.77 5.79 -19.72
C ARG A 187 10.35 6.15 -20.16
N ASP A 188 9.47 5.16 -20.29
CA ASP A 188 8.09 5.38 -20.71
C ASP A 188 7.25 6.03 -19.60
N TYR A 189 7.53 5.70 -18.33
CA TYR A 189 6.96 6.39 -17.17
C TYR A 189 7.27 7.88 -17.19
N PHE A 190 8.55 8.25 -17.29
CA PHE A 190 8.95 9.65 -17.29
C PHE A 190 8.43 10.40 -18.52
N LYS A 191 8.41 9.79 -19.71
CA LYS A 191 7.79 10.42 -20.90
C LYS A 191 6.33 10.78 -20.68
N ARG A 192 5.57 9.92 -20.01
CA ARG A 192 4.15 10.17 -19.71
C ARG A 192 3.97 11.22 -18.61
N GLN A 193 4.81 11.18 -17.58
CA GLN A 193 4.86 12.21 -16.56
C GLN A 193 5.17 13.60 -17.16
N ASN A 194 6.10 13.67 -18.12
CA ASN A 194 6.47 14.91 -18.80
C ASN A 194 5.28 15.54 -19.54
N LYS A 195 4.43 14.74 -20.20
CA LYS A 195 3.21 15.26 -20.84
C LYS A 195 2.30 16.00 -19.85
N LEU A 196 2.13 15.44 -18.65
CA LEU A 196 1.35 16.09 -17.60
C LEU A 196 2.06 17.36 -17.10
N PHE A 197 3.36 17.28 -16.86
CA PHE A 197 4.11 18.44 -16.39
C PHE A 197 4.14 19.60 -17.39
N ASP A 198 4.30 19.32 -18.68
CA ASP A 198 4.27 20.34 -19.73
C ASP A 198 2.96 21.13 -19.72
N TYR A 199 1.83 20.47 -19.49
CA TYR A 199 0.54 21.15 -19.42
C TYR A 199 0.31 21.85 -18.07
N PHE A 200 0.62 21.18 -16.96
CA PHE A 200 0.19 21.64 -15.64
C PHE A 200 1.21 22.49 -14.89
N LEU A 201 2.51 22.35 -15.15
CA LEU A 201 3.55 23.13 -14.47
C LEU A 201 3.93 24.39 -15.26
N GLN A 202 3.47 24.53 -16.50
CA GLN A 202 3.64 25.74 -17.29
C GLN A 202 2.50 26.72 -17.01
N GLY A 203 2.81 27.83 -16.33
CA GLY A 203 1.91 28.98 -16.21
C GLY A 203 0.71 28.80 -15.26
N ARG A 204 0.56 27.66 -14.60
CA ARG A 204 -0.53 27.39 -13.63
C ARG A 204 -0.01 27.36 -12.19
N ASN A 205 -0.90 27.63 -11.23
CA ASN A 205 -0.61 27.49 -9.81
C ASN A 205 -0.64 26.01 -9.39
N ALA A 206 0.41 25.29 -9.76
CA ALA A 206 0.58 23.87 -9.47
C ALA A 206 1.79 23.61 -8.55
N ALA A 207 1.72 22.49 -7.83
CA ALA A 207 2.82 22.00 -7.01
C ALA A 207 3.10 20.53 -7.32
N VAL A 208 4.36 20.10 -7.14
CA VAL A 208 4.77 18.70 -7.26
C VAL A 208 5.28 18.22 -5.91
N LYS A 209 4.64 17.19 -5.35
CA LYS A 209 5.10 16.45 -4.19
C LYS A 209 5.98 15.30 -4.66
N VAL A 210 7.29 15.50 -4.55
CA VAL A 210 8.29 14.46 -4.84
C VAL A 210 8.42 13.47 -3.68
N TYR A 211 8.90 12.27 -3.99
CA TYR A 211 9.25 11.29 -2.98
C TYR A 211 10.39 11.84 -2.08
N PRO A 212 10.36 11.59 -0.76
CA PRO A 212 11.34 12.20 0.15
C PRO A 212 12.74 11.60 0.04
N VAL A 213 12.89 10.43 -0.58
CA VAL A 213 14.16 9.74 -0.79
C VAL A 213 14.48 9.77 -2.28
N THR A 214 15.73 10.05 -2.64
CA THR A 214 16.17 9.89 -4.03
C THR A 214 16.74 8.50 -4.27
N TYR A 215 16.42 7.93 -5.42
CA TYR A 215 16.94 6.64 -5.88
C TYR A 215 17.93 6.79 -7.05
N GLY A 216 18.40 8.02 -7.28
CA GLY A 216 19.40 8.34 -8.29
C GLY A 216 18.84 8.57 -9.69
N TRP A 217 17.53 8.81 -9.83
CA TRP A 217 16.91 9.25 -11.08
C TRP A 217 17.09 10.75 -11.34
N GLY A 218 17.44 11.54 -10.32
CA GLY A 218 17.62 12.99 -10.46
C GLY A 218 16.31 13.76 -10.72
N GLN A 219 15.15 13.17 -10.38
CA GLN A 219 13.82 13.71 -10.69
C GLN A 219 13.66 15.15 -10.18
N PHE A 220 14.09 15.46 -8.95
CA PHE A 220 14.06 16.82 -8.40
C PHE A 220 14.81 17.83 -9.28
N SER A 221 16.07 17.53 -9.62
CA SER A 221 16.92 18.41 -10.42
C SER A 221 16.37 18.58 -11.84
N TRP A 222 15.81 17.51 -12.40
CA TRP A 222 15.19 17.52 -13.71
C TRP A 222 13.94 18.42 -13.73
N ILE A 223 13.02 18.26 -12.78
CA ILE A 223 11.82 19.13 -12.68
C ILE A 223 12.23 20.59 -12.48
N LYS A 224 13.19 20.87 -11.58
CA LYS A 224 13.62 22.24 -11.27
C LYS A 224 14.25 22.94 -12.48
N SER A 225 14.99 22.22 -13.32
CA SER A 225 15.63 22.78 -14.52
C SER A 225 14.63 23.03 -15.65
N HIS A 226 13.67 22.13 -15.86
CA HIS A 226 12.70 22.24 -16.96
C HIS A 226 11.49 23.12 -16.61
N TYR A 227 11.12 23.18 -15.34
CA TYR A 227 9.98 23.95 -14.83
C TYR A 227 10.42 24.84 -13.65
N PRO A 228 11.23 25.89 -13.88
CA PRO A 228 11.83 26.69 -12.81
C PRO A 228 10.81 27.43 -11.93
N ARG A 229 9.57 27.59 -12.40
CA ARG A 229 8.46 28.18 -11.63
C ARG A 229 7.62 27.15 -10.87
N ALA A 230 7.84 25.86 -11.08
CA ALA A 230 7.10 24.81 -10.40
C ALA A 230 7.43 24.80 -8.91
N ARG A 231 6.40 24.70 -8.06
CA ARG A 231 6.60 24.56 -6.62
C ARG A 231 6.87 23.10 -6.29
N ILE A 232 8.12 22.76 -6.00
CA ILE A 232 8.52 21.40 -5.63
C ILE A 232 8.49 21.25 -4.10
N LEU A 233 7.71 20.30 -3.61
CA LEU A 233 7.51 20.02 -2.18
C LEU A 233 8.33 18.79 -1.78
N THR A 234 9.49 18.99 -1.17
CA THR A 234 10.37 17.90 -0.69
C THR A 234 10.00 17.43 0.71
N THR A 235 9.44 18.31 1.54
CA THR A 235 9.07 18.02 2.93
C THR A 235 7.54 18.03 3.13
N GLY A 236 7.10 17.66 4.34
CA GLY A 236 5.68 17.64 4.71
C GLY A 236 4.96 16.33 4.34
N LYS A 237 3.94 15.99 5.13
CA LYS A 237 3.09 14.82 4.91
C LYS A 237 2.21 15.04 3.68
N PHE A 238 2.14 14.04 2.79
CA PHE A 238 1.31 14.08 1.58
C PHE A 238 -0.12 14.57 1.89
N VAL A 239 -0.78 14.00 2.90
CA VAL A 239 -2.17 14.32 3.24
C VAL A 239 -2.37 15.82 3.52
N LYS A 240 -1.41 16.48 4.18
CA LYS A 240 -1.45 17.95 4.40
C LYS A 240 -1.31 18.72 3.08
N CYS A 241 -0.46 18.25 2.18
CA CYS A 241 -0.34 18.83 0.85
C CYS A 241 -1.65 18.66 0.06
N ALA A 242 -2.19 17.44 0.05
CA ALA A 242 -3.42 17.10 -0.67
C ALA A 242 -4.61 17.99 -0.26
N LEU A 243 -4.81 18.22 1.04
CA LEU A 243 -5.88 19.11 1.54
C LEU A 243 -5.70 20.59 1.15
N ASN A 244 -4.49 21.00 0.78
CA ASN A 244 -4.19 22.35 0.28
C ASN A 244 -4.31 22.47 -1.25
N ALA A 245 -4.69 21.39 -1.95
CA ALA A 245 -4.99 21.39 -3.38
C ALA A 245 -6.49 21.57 -3.65
N ARG A 246 -6.86 22.09 -4.83
CA ARG A 246 -8.24 21.93 -5.34
C ARG A 246 -8.45 20.53 -5.90
N ILE A 247 -7.44 19.98 -6.59
CA ILE A 247 -7.42 18.61 -7.09
C ILE A 247 -6.01 18.02 -7.00
N VAL A 248 -5.93 16.72 -6.77
CA VAL A 248 -4.67 15.95 -6.79
C VAL A 248 -4.58 15.12 -8.06
N ILE A 249 -3.41 15.01 -8.67
CA ILE A 249 -3.14 14.12 -9.79
C ILE A 249 -2.03 13.14 -9.38
N THR A 250 -2.30 11.85 -9.50
CA THR A 250 -1.32 10.77 -9.25
C THR A 250 -1.09 9.98 -10.54
N ASP A 251 0.17 9.71 -10.85
CA ASP A 251 0.58 8.91 -12.03
C ASP A 251 1.08 7.51 -11.63
N TYR A 252 0.92 7.15 -10.36
CA TYR A 252 1.28 5.87 -9.80
C TYR A 252 0.24 5.41 -8.79
N LEU A 253 0.30 4.11 -8.49
CA LEU A 253 -0.52 3.48 -7.49
C LEU A 253 0.30 3.19 -6.23
N GLY A 254 -0.10 3.80 -5.11
CA GLY A 254 0.57 3.65 -3.83
C GLY A 254 -0.33 4.10 -2.68
N THR A 255 0.23 4.19 -1.46
CA THR A 255 -0.53 4.54 -0.25
C THR A 255 -1.30 5.86 -0.39
N SER A 256 -0.77 6.84 -1.13
CA SER A 256 -1.47 8.09 -1.43
C SER A 256 -2.84 7.88 -2.06
N PHE A 257 -3.02 6.84 -2.89
CA PHE A 257 -4.29 6.53 -3.54
C PHE A 257 -5.38 6.13 -2.55
N ILE A 258 -5.12 5.19 -1.64
CA ILE A 258 -6.10 4.82 -0.59
C ILE A 258 -6.33 5.95 0.42
N GLU A 259 -5.32 6.79 0.66
CA GLU A 259 -5.51 7.98 1.49
C GLU A 259 -6.46 8.98 0.82
N MET A 260 -6.36 9.18 -0.50
CA MET A 260 -7.31 10.02 -1.25
C MET A 260 -8.71 9.45 -1.27
N LEU A 261 -8.86 8.14 -1.50
CA LEU A 261 -10.15 7.44 -1.38
C LEU A 261 -10.77 7.62 0.00
N ALA A 262 -9.99 7.38 1.06
CA ALA A 262 -10.44 7.51 2.44
C ALA A 262 -10.84 8.95 2.79
N MET A 263 -10.08 9.95 2.34
CA MET A 263 -10.45 11.35 2.56
C MET A 263 -11.69 11.77 1.75
N GLY A 264 -11.88 11.19 0.56
CA GLY A 264 -12.92 11.58 -0.39
C GLY A 264 -12.69 12.96 -1.00
N ILE A 265 -11.43 13.32 -1.26
CA ILE A 265 -11.04 14.61 -1.87
C ILE A 265 -10.94 14.51 -3.39
N PRO A 266 -11.10 15.61 -4.15
CA PRO A 266 -10.97 15.56 -5.60
C PRO A 266 -9.59 15.07 -6.06
N PHE A 267 -9.57 14.02 -6.87
CA PHE A 267 -8.34 13.53 -7.49
C PHE A 267 -8.57 12.96 -8.89
N LEU A 268 -7.48 12.86 -9.65
CA LEU A 268 -7.37 12.15 -10.93
C LEU A 268 -6.20 11.17 -10.87
N ALA A 269 -6.32 10.07 -11.59
CA ALA A 269 -5.29 9.04 -11.67
C ALA A 269 -4.93 8.74 -13.13
N SER A 270 -3.63 8.54 -13.43
CA SER A 270 -3.16 8.27 -14.80
C SER A 270 -1.88 7.44 -14.87
N TRP A 271 -1.90 6.24 -14.30
CA TRP A 271 -0.81 5.27 -14.50
C TRP A 271 -1.09 4.35 -15.69
N ASN A 272 -0.03 3.72 -16.22
CA ASN A 272 -0.19 2.62 -17.17
C ASN A 272 -0.38 1.30 -16.42
N ARG A 273 -1.43 0.53 -16.75
CA ARG A 273 -1.74 -0.77 -16.12
C ARG A 273 -0.65 -1.82 -16.35
N ARG A 274 0.26 -1.63 -17.31
CA ARG A 274 1.47 -2.47 -17.47
C ARG A 274 2.45 -2.35 -16.30
N TRP A 275 2.48 -1.21 -15.60
CA TRP A 275 3.38 -0.99 -14.45
C TRP A 275 2.71 -1.34 -13.13
N PHE A 276 1.42 -1.02 -13.03
CA PHE A 276 0.60 -1.27 -11.84
C PHE A 276 -0.64 -2.05 -12.29
N CYS A 277 -0.51 -3.38 -12.31
CA CYS A 277 -1.59 -4.32 -12.60
C CYS A 277 -1.98 -5.03 -11.31
N GLY A 278 -3.20 -4.81 -10.87
CA GLY A 278 -3.76 -5.41 -9.69
C GLY A 278 -4.38 -6.78 -9.86
N ILE A 279 -4.89 -7.28 -8.74
CA ILE A 279 -5.77 -8.44 -8.75
C ILE A 279 -7.02 -8.10 -9.53
N LYS A 280 -7.67 -9.10 -10.12
CA LYS A 280 -8.88 -8.93 -10.95
C LYS A 280 -9.90 -7.93 -10.37
N TYR A 281 -10.17 -8.02 -9.07
CA TYR A 281 -11.17 -7.16 -8.42
C TYR A 281 -10.71 -5.72 -8.21
N PHE A 282 -9.40 -5.49 -8.10
CA PHE A 282 -8.89 -4.13 -8.11
C PHE A 282 -8.97 -3.53 -9.52
N GLU A 283 -8.73 -4.34 -10.55
CA GLU A 283 -8.89 -3.93 -11.94
C GLU A 283 -10.35 -3.57 -12.28
N GLU A 284 -11.33 -4.31 -11.76
CA GLU A 284 -12.76 -3.94 -11.82
C GLU A 284 -13.06 -2.60 -11.11
N ALA A 285 -12.33 -2.26 -10.05
CA ALA A 285 -12.42 -0.95 -9.41
C ALA A 285 -11.79 0.16 -10.28
N VAL A 286 -10.69 -0.11 -10.96
CA VAL A 286 -10.08 0.82 -11.93
C VAL A 286 -11.04 1.08 -13.09
N ASP A 287 -11.70 0.06 -13.62
CA ASP A 287 -12.67 0.22 -14.70
C ASP A 287 -13.85 1.12 -14.28
N ARG A 288 -14.36 0.96 -13.06
CA ARG A 288 -15.37 1.89 -12.49
C ARG A 288 -14.85 3.33 -12.36
N LEU A 289 -13.56 3.53 -12.06
CA LEU A 289 -12.96 4.87 -12.03
C LEU A 289 -12.80 5.48 -13.42
N ILE A 290 -12.56 4.66 -14.46
CA ILE A 290 -12.55 5.09 -15.86
C ILE A 290 -13.95 5.57 -16.25
N GLU A 291 -14.97 4.76 -15.97
CA GLU A 291 -16.37 5.09 -16.26
C GLU A 291 -16.84 6.35 -15.52
N ALA A 292 -16.36 6.55 -14.29
CA ALA A 292 -16.59 7.76 -13.53
C ALA A 292 -15.70 8.92 -13.96
N GLY A 293 -14.86 8.78 -14.99
CA GLY A 293 -13.93 9.81 -15.49
C GLY A 293 -13.00 10.36 -14.40
N ILE A 294 -12.52 9.51 -13.50
CA ILE A 294 -11.53 9.81 -12.46
C ILE A 294 -10.16 9.22 -12.84
N PHE A 295 -10.17 8.09 -13.55
CA PHE A 295 -8.97 7.43 -14.05
C PHE A 295 -8.85 7.60 -15.56
N TYR A 296 -7.64 7.87 -16.04
CA TYR A 296 -7.34 8.08 -17.45
C TYR A 296 -6.05 7.35 -17.83
N GLU A 297 -6.13 6.37 -18.72
CA GLU A 297 -4.95 5.64 -19.19
C GLU A 297 -4.02 6.50 -20.04
N ASP A 298 -4.52 7.49 -20.76
CA ASP A 298 -3.70 8.41 -21.57
C ASP A 298 -3.64 9.82 -20.93
N PRO A 299 -2.44 10.37 -20.70
CA PRO A 299 -2.29 11.73 -20.17
C PRO A 299 -2.92 12.82 -21.02
N GLY A 300 -2.94 12.66 -22.34
CA GLY A 300 -3.55 13.63 -23.26
C GLY A 300 -5.07 13.67 -23.11
N VAL A 301 -5.71 12.50 -22.95
CA VAL A 301 -7.14 12.42 -22.65
C VAL A 301 -7.44 13.05 -21.28
N LEU A 302 -6.63 12.77 -20.26
CA LEU A 302 -6.76 13.43 -18.95
C LEU A 302 -6.70 14.96 -19.08
N ILE A 303 -5.70 15.47 -19.79
CA ILE A 303 -5.50 16.91 -19.99
C ILE A 303 -6.72 17.52 -20.70
N LYS A 304 -7.23 16.87 -21.75
CA LYS A 304 -8.41 17.33 -22.48
C LYS A 304 -9.63 17.41 -21.56
N SER A 305 -9.99 16.31 -20.90
CA SER A 305 -11.11 16.27 -19.96
C SER A 305 -10.93 17.26 -18.82
N TYR A 306 -9.70 17.41 -18.30
CA TYR A 306 -9.42 18.40 -17.27
C TYR A 306 -9.73 19.83 -17.75
N THR A 307 -9.30 20.17 -18.96
CA THR A 307 -9.47 21.51 -19.53
C THR A 307 -10.93 21.84 -19.77
N GLU A 308 -11.66 20.91 -20.39
CA GLU A 308 -13.02 21.12 -20.90
C GLU A 308 -14.07 20.98 -19.79
N ASP A 309 -13.94 19.95 -18.94
CA ASP A 309 -15.03 19.54 -18.05
C ASP A 309 -14.73 19.78 -16.56
N ILE A 310 -13.47 19.70 -16.14
CA ILE A 310 -13.11 19.62 -14.70
C ILE A 310 -12.65 20.97 -14.15
N ALA A 311 -11.75 21.65 -14.85
CA ALA A 311 -11.16 22.91 -14.42
C ALA A 311 -12.18 24.04 -14.20
N PRO A 312 -13.26 24.16 -15.01
CA PRO A 312 -14.27 25.21 -14.80
C PRO A 312 -14.88 25.16 -13.41
N ASP A 313 -15.26 23.97 -12.94
CA ASP A 313 -15.78 23.76 -11.58
C ASP A 313 -15.46 22.36 -11.03
N ILE A 314 -14.28 22.26 -10.43
CA ILE A 314 -13.77 21.03 -9.80
C ILE A 314 -14.72 20.50 -8.72
N LEU A 315 -15.36 21.38 -7.93
CA LEU A 315 -16.18 20.95 -6.80
C LEU A 315 -17.52 20.39 -7.29
N SER A 316 -18.17 21.05 -8.25
CA SER A 316 -19.38 20.53 -8.86
C SER A 316 -19.11 19.23 -9.61
N TRP A 317 -18.02 19.16 -10.38
CA TRP A 317 -17.57 17.92 -11.03
C TRP A 317 -17.34 16.77 -10.05
N TRP A 318 -16.65 17.04 -8.92
CA TRP A 318 -16.36 16.03 -7.92
C TRP A 318 -17.61 15.55 -7.19
N ASN A 319 -18.50 16.48 -6.83
CA ASN A 319 -19.71 16.21 -6.06
C ASN A 319 -20.84 15.59 -6.89
N ASP A 320 -20.63 15.35 -8.18
CA ASP A 320 -21.51 14.54 -9.00
C ASP A 320 -21.85 13.21 -8.29
N LYS A 321 -23.15 12.87 -8.27
CA LYS A 321 -23.65 11.74 -7.50
C LYS A 321 -23.00 10.43 -7.96
N ARG A 322 -22.88 10.22 -9.28
CA ARG A 322 -22.30 8.99 -9.85
C ARG A 322 -20.84 8.85 -9.45
N ARG A 323 -20.03 9.92 -9.54
CA ARG A 323 -18.64 9.90 -9.06
C ARG A 323 -18.54 9.59 -7.57
N GLN A 324 -19.34 10.26 -6.75
CA GLN A 324 -19.30 10.05 -5.31
C GLN A 324 -19.73 8.63 -4.90
N ASP A 325 -20.70 8.04 -5.60
CA ASP A 325 -21.11 6.65 -5.40
C ASP A 325 -19.96 5.68 -5.70
N VAL A 326 -19.25 5.89 -6.81
CA VAL A 326 -18.07 5.07 -7.18
C VAL A 326 -16.95 5.21 -6.14
N ILE A 327 -16.63 6.43 -5.72
CA ILE A 327 -15.59 6.67 -4.72
C ILE A 327 -15.93 6.02 -3.38
N ARG A 328 -17.18 6.14 -2.92
CA ARG A 328 -17.64 5.48 -1.67
C ARG A 328 -17.53 3.97 -1.78
N ALA A 329 -18.03 3.38 -2.87
CA ALA A 329 -17.97 1.94 -3.06
C ALA A 329 -16.53 1.40 -3.05
N ILE A 330 -15.61 2.05 -3.77
CA ILE A 330 -14.20 1.63 -3.82
C ILE A 330 -13.51 1.86 -2.46
N ALA A 331 -13.82 2.96 -1.76
CA ALA A 331 -13.29 3.21 -0.43
C ALA A 331 -13.76 2.14 0.57
N ASP A 332 -15.02 1.72 0.53
CA ASP A 332 -15.56 0.66 1.38
C ASP A 332 -14.90 -0.70 1.08
N GLU A 333 -14.59 -0.96 -0.19
CA GLU A 333 -13.94 -2.20 -0.62
C GLU A 333 -12.45 -2.27 -0.25
N PHE A 334 -11.69 -1.17 -0.38
CA PHE A 334 -10.22 -1.19 -0.32
C PHE A 334 -9.56 -0.29 0.74
N ALA A 335 -10.30 0.62 1.37
CA ALA A 335 -9.81 1.44 2.47
C ALA A 335 -10.51 1.15 3.80
N MET A 336 -11.75 0.67 3.75
CA MET A 336 -12.67 0.41 4.86
C MET A 336 -12.49 1.40 6.02
N ILE A 337 -13.21 2.50 5.92
CA ILE A 337 -13.23 3.54 6.96
C ILE A 337 -14.43 3.33 7.88
N SER A 338 -14.23 3.53 9.18
CA SER A 338 -15.29 3.42 10.17
C SER A 338 -15.17 4.52 11.23
N PRO A 339 -16.24 5.25 11.55
CA PRO A 339 -16.24 6.17 12.68
C PRO A 339 -16.04 5.45 14.02
N GLN A 340 -16.31 4.15 14.09
CA GLN A 340 -16.09 3.30 15.27
C GLN A 340 -14.84 2.43 15.16
N ALA A 341 -13.89 2.75 14.27
CA ALA A 341 -12.70 1.95 14.06
C ALA A 341 -11.95 1.66 15.37
N GLN A 342 -11.83 2.65 16.26
CA GLN A 342 -11.17 2.47 17.55
C GLN A 342 -11.88 1.43 18.43
N GLN A 343 -13.21 1.48 18.54
CA GLN A 343 -13.99 0.52 19.31
C GLN A 343 -13.88 -0.89 18.70
N GLN A 344 -13.94 -1.00 17.38
CA GLN A 344 -13.81 -2.28 16.69
C GLN A 344 -12.44 -2.93 16.95
N TRP A 345 -11.36 -2.14 16.95
CA TRP A 345 -10.02 -2.63 17.34
C TRP A 345 -9.90 -2.97 18.82
N GLN A 346 -10.55 -2.21 19.71
CA GLN A 346 -10.61 -2.56 21.14
C GLN A 346 -11.30 -3.92 21.34
N SER A 347 -12.44 -4.15 20.67
CA SER A 347 -13.12 -5.45 20.68
C SER A 347 -12.23 -6.57 20.13
N GLU A 348 -11.48 -6.31 19.06
CA GLU A 348 -10.52 -7.28 18.52
C GLU A 348 -9.40 -7.63 19.51
N PHE A 349 -8.86 -6.64 20.23
CA PHE A 349 -7.83 -6.89 21.25
C PHE A 349 -8.35 -7.66 22.47
N LEU A 350 -9.63 -7.50 22.80
CA LEU A 350 -10.29 -8.23 23.89
C LEU A 350 -10.82 -9.61 23.46
N ARG A 351 -10.82 -9.91 22.16
CA ARG A 351 -11.29 -11.19 21.62
C ARG A 351 -10.47 -12.34 22.18
N GLN A 352 -11.14 -13.31 22.80
CA GLN A 352 -10.46 -14.50 23.28
C GLN A 352 -9.72 -15.22 22.14
N PRO A 353 -8.49 -15.72 22.36
CA PRO A 353 -7.80 -16.56 21.39
C PRO A 353 -8.68 -17.75 21.02
N LYS A 354 -8.57 -18.21 19.77
CA LYS A 354 -9.12 -19.53 19.43
C LYS A 354 -8.30 -20.54 20.24
N ILE A 355 -8.84 -21.00 21.36
CA ILE A 355 -8.22 -22.07 22.12
C ILE A 355 -8.27 -23.30 21.20
N GLY A 356 -7.11 -23.69 20.68
CA GLY A 356 -6.98 -25.00 20.03
C GLY A 356 -7.21 -26.06 21.09
N ILE A 357 -8.39 -26.66 21.09
CA ILE A 357 -8.59 -27.96 21.72
C ILE A 357 -8.06 -28.98 20.72
N SER A 358 -6.80 -29.35 20.87
CA SER A 358 -6.28 -30.74 20.74
C SER A 358 -4.77 -30.75 21.00
#